data_AF-A0A2H0BEN5-F1
#
_entry.id   AF-A0A2H0BEN5-F1
#
_cell.length_a   1.000
_cell.length_b   1.000
_cell.length_c   1.000
_cell.angle_alpha   90.00
_cell.angle_beta   90.00
_cell.angle_gamma   90.00
#
_symmetry.space_group_name_H-M   'P 1'
#
loop_
_entity.id
_entity.type
_entity.pdbx_description
1 polymer ?
#
loop_
_entity_poly.entity_id
_entity_poly.type
_entity_poly.pdbx_seq_one_letter_code
_entity_poly.pdbx_strand_id
1 'polypeptide(L)'
;MTIKNTKSKGFTISTNGTEVVLQEGKIDIFREKEDGTSKPYTVMQTGEYDVGHIGIQVNKIPNNDDNESLAFILFADEITVGYFPTPPEALSEKAIEKYDMIDVLLIPGNRSALIDKLAPGIVIPLSDNEVMAKSLGSELPEVKASLTLNSADQLPEELELINLG
;
A
#
# COMPACT_ATOMS: atom_id res chain seq x y z
N MET A 1 -8.10 -8.83 6.27
CA MET A 1 -7.94 -7.70 5.32
C MET A 1 -8.17 -8.12 3.87
N THR A 2 -8.73 -7.25 3.02
CA THR A 2 -8.80 -7.45 1.56
C THR A 2 -8.32 -6.23 0.80
N ILE A 3 -7.47 -6.42 -0.22
CA ILE A 3 -6.92 -5.41 -1.11
C ILE A 3 -7.48 -5.61 -2.53
N LYS A 4 -7.94 -4.53 -3.17
CA LYS A 4 -8.51 -4.55 -4.54
C LYS A 4 -7.98 -3.39 -5.37
N ASN A 5 -7.75 -3.60 -6.65
CA ASN A 5 -7.61 -2.48 -7.60
C ASN A 5 -9.00 -2.10 -8.12
N THR A 6 -9.40 -0.85 -7.94
CA THR A 6 -10.71 -0.37 -8.43
C THR A 6 -10.65 0.23 -9.84
N LYS A 7 -9.45 0.29 -10.44
CA LYS A 7 -9.10 0.86 -11.76
C LYS A 7 -9.40 2.36 -11.95
N SER A 8 -10.48 2.83 -11.34
CA SER A 8 -11.04 4.19 -11.47
C SER A 8 -10.78 5.06 -10.25
N LYS A 9 -10.51 4.47 -9.07
CA LYS A 9 -10.34 5.19 -7.80
C LYS A 9 -9.04 4.84 -7.06
N GLY A 10 -8.12 4.10 -7.69
CA GLY A 10 -6.91 3.58 -7.06
C GLY A 10 -7.14 2.23 -6.38
N PHE A 11 -6.48 1.99 -5.25
CA PHE A 11 -6.58 0.74 -4.49
C PHE A 11 -7.54 0.86 -3.32
N THR A 12 -8.18 -0.24 -2.95
CA THR A 12 -9.07 -0.27 -1.78
C THR A 12 -8.58 -1.32 -0.82
N ILE A 13 -8.49 -0.95 0.46
CA ILE A 13 -8.20 -1.84 1.57
C ILE A 13 -9.44 -1.88 2.46
N SER A 14 -9.99 -3.09 2.67
CA SER A 14 -11.18 -3.29 3.48
C SER A 14 -10.90 -4.27 4.63
N THR A 15 -11.30 -3.91 5.84
CA THR A 15 -11.34 -4.82 6.99
C THR A 15 -12.47 -4.44 7.95
N ASN A 16 -13.15 -5.44 8.51
CA ASN A 16 -14.12 -5.30 9.60
C ASN A 16 -15.08 -4.09 9.45
N GLY A 17 -15.71 -3.94 8.28
CA GLY A 17 -16.67 -2.86 8.00
C GLY A 17 -16.06 -1.47 7.74
N THR A 18 -14.73 -1.35 7.75
CA THR A 18 -14.00 -0.15 7.33
C THR A 18 -13.41 -0.36 5.94
N GLU A 19 -13.56 0.64 5.08
CA GLU A 19 -12.98 0.67 3.74
C GLU A 19 -12.10 1.92 3.57
N VAL A 20 -10.88 1.75 3.07
CA VAL A 20 -9.95 2.83 2.75
C VAL A 20 -9.65 2.80 1.27
N VAL A 21 -9.85 3.92 0.59
CA VAL A 21 -9.51 4.11 -0.81
C VAL A 21 -8.22 4.91 -0.90
N LEU A 22 -7.18 4.28 -1.44
CA LEU A 22 -5.84 4.81 -1.64
C LEU A 22 -5.75 5.52 -2.99
N GLN A 23 -5.44 6.81 -2.97
CA GLN A 23 -5.26 7.65 -4.15
C GLN A 23 -3.95 8.41 -4.05
N GLU A 24 -3.42 8.86 -5.18
CA GLU A 24 -2.26 9.74 -5.16
C GLU A 24 -2.61 11.03 -4.38
N GLY A 25 -1.81 11.35 -3.37
CA GLY A 25 -1.94 12.56 -2.56
C GLY A 25 -3.07 12.56 -1.51
N LYS A 26 -3.90 11.51 -1.43
CA LYS A 26 -4.94 11.40 -0.39
C LYS A 26 -5.41 9.97 -0.17
N ILE A 27 -6.05 9.76 0.98
CA ILE A 27 -6.85 8.57 1.23
C ILE A 27 -8.25 8.98 1.67
N ASP A 28 -9.25 8.24 1.19
CA ASP A 28 -10.64 8.42 1.59
C ASP A 28 -11.06 7.23 2.46
N ILE A 29 -11.49 7.47 3.69
CA ILE A 29 -11.92 6.41 4.61
C ILE A 29 -13.44 6.41 4.76
N PHE A 30 -14.04 5.24 4.55
CA PHE A 30 -15.46 4.98 4.64
C PHE A 30 -15.72 4.06 5.85
N ARG A 31 -16.61 4.51 6.73
CA ARG A 31 -17.14 3.68 7.83
C ARG A 31 -18.65 3.58 7.66
N GLU A 32 -19.21 2.40 7.90
CA GLU A 32 -20.65 2.30 8.13
C GLU A 32 -21.00 3.08 9.39
N LYS A 33 -21.84 4.11 9.24
CA LYS A 33 -22.50 4.75 10.38
C LYS A 33 -23.76 3.97 10.71
N GLU A 34 -24.18 4.02 11.98
CA GLU A 34 -25.43 3.43 12.46
C GLU A 34 -26.68 3.94 11.70
N ASP A 35 -26.58 5.11 11.05
CA ASP A 35 -27.65 5.72 10.26
C ASP A 35 -27.67 5.31 8.77
N GLY A 36 -26.78 4.40 8.35
CA GLY A 36 -26.68 3.93 6.96
C GLY A 36 -26.05 4.93 5.99
N THR A 37 -25.56 6.09 6.46
CA THR A 37 -24.84 7.05 5.62
C THR A 37 -23.32 6.88 5.75
N SER A 38 -22.63 6.73 4.63
CA SER A 38 -21.16 6.77 4.61
C SER A 38 -20.72 8.02 3.85
N LYS A 39 -20.15 8.99 4.57
CA LYS A 39 -19.40 10.10 3.97
C LYS A 39 -17.91 9.82 4.18
N PRO A 40 -17.08 9.96 3.14
CA PRO A 40 -15.66 9.73 3.28
C PRO A 40 -15.05 10.74 4.24
N TYR A 41 -14.19 10.25 5.14
CA TYR A 41 -13.22 11.07 5.83
C TYR A 41 -11.94 11.10 5.01
N THR A 42 -11.61 12.25 4.45
CA THR A 42 -10.43 12.40 3.59
C THR A 42 -9.22 12.84 4.40
N VAL A 43 -8.11 12.12 4.27
CA VAL A 43 -6.81 12.48 4.85
C VAL A 43 -5.85 12.90 3.74
N MET A 44 -5.25 14.08 3.90
CA MET A 44 -4.33 14.69 2.94
C MET A 44 -3.06 15.27 3.60
N GLN A 45 -2.89 15.07 4.91
CA GLN A 45 -1.82 15.67 5.69
C GLN A 45 -1.05 14.59 6.44
N THR A 46 0.20 14.90 6.77
CA THR A 46 1.02 14.04 7.60
C THR A 46 0.45 13.92 9.00
N GLY A 47 0.53 12.74 9.58
CA GLY A 47 0.02 12.49 10.92
C GLY A 47 -0.32 11.02 11.12
N GLU A 48 -0.80 10.72 12.31
CA GLU A 48 -1.32 9.42 12.68
C GLU A 48 -2.82 9.53 12.86
N TYR A 49 -3.54 8.61 12.24
CA TYR A 49 -5.00 8.57 12.21
C TYR A 49 -5.42 7.15 12.61
N ASP A 50 -6.15 7.04 13.70
CA ASP A 50 -6.81 5.79 14.07
C ASP A 50 -8.23 5.81 13.50
N VAL A 51 -8.48 4.91 12.55
CA VAL A 51 -9.70 4.92 11.77
C VAL A 51 -10.47 3.59 11.86
N GLY A 52 -11.00 3.30 13.04
CA GLY A 52 -11.84 2.11 13.27
C GLY A 52 -10.98 0.90 13.56
N HIS A 53 -10.82 0.02 12.58
CA HIS A 53 -9.92 -1.14 12.68
C HIS A 53 -8.62 -0.96 11.87
N ILE A 54 -8.42 0.23 11.30
CA ILE A 54 -7.25 0.55 10.48
C ILE A 54 -6.53 1.74 11.11
N GLY A 55 -5.30 1.50 11.56
CA GLY A 55 -4.36 2.57 11.87
C GLY A 55 -3.70 3.08 10.60
N ILE A 56 -3.50 4.39 10.48
CA ILE A 56 -2.95 5.03 9.29
C ILE A 56 -1.89 6.03 9.71
N GLN A 57 -0.67 5.86 9.21
CA GLN A 57 0.38 6.85 9.33
C GLN A 57 0.68 7.46 7.96
N VAL A 58 0.61 8.78 7.87
CA VAL A 58 0.89 9.54 6.66
C VAL A 58 2.20 10.29 6.83
N ASN A 59 3.16 10.02 5.95
CA ASN A 59 4.50 10.57 6.01
C ASN A 59 4.84 11.31 4.72
N LYS A 60 5.58 12.41 4.84
CA LYS A 60 6.24 13.01 3.69
C LYS A 60 7.48 12.19 3.35
N ILE A 61 7.62 11.87 2.08
CA ILE A 61 8.81 11.26 1.49
C ILE A 61 9.32 12.19 0.38
N PRO A 62 10.65 12.31 0.21
CA PRO A 62 11.20 13.01 -0.95
C PRO A 62 10.71 12.35 -2.24
N ASN A 63 10.54 13.13 -3.30
CA ASN A 63 10.40 12.61 -4.65
C ASN A 63 11.52 13.14 -5.55
N ASN A 64 11.57 12.67 -6.79
CA ASN A 64 12.67 12.94 -7.72
C ASN A 64 12.75 14.41 -8.20
N ASP A 65 11.71 15.23 -7.99
CA ASP A 65 11.60 16.60 -8.53
C ASP A 65 11.75 17.67 -7.42
N ASP A 66 12.52 17.38 -6.36
CA ASP A 66 12.65 18.22 -5.15
C ASP A 66 11.31 18.54 -4.46
N ASN A 67 10.26 17.77 -4.78
CA ASN A 67 8.94 17.86 -4.17
C ASN A 67 8.78 16.77 -3.09
N GLU A 68 7.81 16.97 -2.20
CA GLU A 68 7.43 15.95 -1.21
C GLU A 68 6.17 15.22 -1.70
N SER A 69 6.21 13.89 -1.62
CA SER A 69 5.04 13.04 -1.79
C SER A 69 4.58 12.48 -0.45
N LEU A 70 3.34 11.99 -0.40
CA LEU A 70 2.80 11.29 0.76
C LEU A 70 2.96 9.78 0.57
N ALA A 71 3.65 9.16 1.52
CA ALA A 71 3.59 7.72 1.77
C ALA A 71 2.54 7.44 2.84
N PHE A 72 1.74 6.40 2.62
CA PHE A 72 0.69 5.98 3.53
C PHE A 72 1.01 4.58 4.04
N ILE A 73 1.13 4.45 5.36
CA ILE A 73 1.32 3.16 6.03
C ILE A 73 0.02 2.83 6.74
N LEU A 74 -0.58 1.69 6.40
CA LEU A 74 -1.84 1.23 6.96
C LEU A 74 -1.58 -0.03 7.77
N PHE A 75 -2.08 -0.06 9.00
CA PHE A 75 -1.98 -1.20 9.90
C PHE A 75 -3.37 -1.74 10.18
N ALA A 76 -3.63 -2.99 9.80
CA ALA A 76 -4.89 -3.66 10.10
C ALA A 76 -4.70 -5.17 10.13
N ASP A 77 -5.42 -5.86 11.02
CA ASP A 77 -5.38 -7.32 11.12
C ASP A 77 -3.95 -7.90 11.26
N GLU A 78 -3.05 -7.20 11.96
CA GLU A 78 -1.62 -7.54 12.11
C GLU A 78 -0.80 -7.48 10.81
N ILE A 79 -1.39 -6.96 9.73
CA ILE A 79 -0.74 -6.73 8.44
C ILE A 79 -0.50 -5.24 8.25
N THR A 80 0.72 -4.91 7.84
CA THR A 80 1.15 -3.57 7.48
C THR A 80 1.22 -3.42 5.97
N VAL A 81 0.47 -2.46 5.44
CA VAL A 81 0.45 -2.13 4.01
C VAL A 81 1.10 -0.77 3.79
N GLY A 82 2.15 -0.73 2.99
CA GLY A 82 2.77 0.50 2.52
C GLY A 82 2.26 0.90 1.15
N TYR A 83 1.73 2.12 1.00
CA TYR A 83 1.33 2.69 -0.29
C TYR A 83 2.20 3.91 -0.63
N PHE A 84 3.01 3.73 -1.68
CA PHE A 84 4.05 4.65 -2.11
C PHE A 84 3.76 5.06 -3.57
N PRO A 85 2.86 6.02 -3.82
CA PRO A 85 2.46 6.37 -5.19
C PRO A 85 3.57 7.01 -6.00
N THR A 86 4.43 7.81 -5.37
CA THR A 86 5.57 8.49 -6.00
C THR A 86 6.80 8.38 -5.10
N PRO A 87 7.42 7.18 -5.01
CA PRO A 87 8.59 6.95 -4.16
C PRO A 87 9.82 7.66 -4.73
N PRO A 88 10.79 8.06 -3.88
CA PRO A 88 12.09 8.53 -4.34
C PRO A 88 12.87 7.38 -4.99
N GLU A 89 13.94 7.67 -5.72
CA GLU A 89 14.90 6.65 -6.17
C GLU A 89 15.59 5.92 -5.01
N ALA A 90 15.81 6.61 -3.89
CA ALA A 90 16.42 6.05 -2.70
C ALA A 90 15.79 6.62 -1.42
N LEU A 91 15.60 5.75 -0.43
CA LEU A 91 15.27 6.14 0.95
C LEU A 91 16.54 6.30 1.78
N SER A 92 16.50 7.21 2.75
CA SER A 92 17.53 7.29 3.79
C SER A 92 17.44 6.08 4.72
N GLU A 93 18.53 5.74 5.40
CA GLU A 93 18.57 4.62 6.37
C GLU A 93 17.47 4.75 7.42
N LYS A 94 17.30 5.95 7.98
CA LYS A 94 16.23 6.25 8.94
C LYS A 94 14.81 6.01 8.38
N ALA A 95 14.62 6.26 7.08
CA ALA A 95 13.33 5.99 6.44
C ALA A 95 13.14 4.49 6.19
N ILE A 96 14.22 3.75 5.87
CA ILE A 96 14.18 2.28 5.73
C ILE A 96 13.81 1.64 7.06
N GLU A 97 14.50 2.00 8.16
CA GLU A 97 14.18 1.50 9.52
C GLU A 97 12.76 1.83 9.95
N LYS A 98 12.17 2.93 9.45
CA LYS A 98 10.78 3.28 9.75
C LYS A 98 9.78 2.40 8.98
N TYR A 99 10.19 1.86 7.84
CA TYR A 99 9.33 1.17 6.88
C TYR A 99 9.67 -0.32 6.76
N ASP A 100 10.53 -0.84 7.64
CA ASP A 100 10.96 -2.24 7.69
C ASP A 100 9.83 -3.20 8.12
N MET A 101 8.78 -2.66 8.73
CA MET A 101 7.58 -3.39 9.15
C MET A 101 6.56 -3.61 8.03
N ILE A 102 6.81 -3.18 6.78
CA ILE A 102 5.85 -3.31 5.69
C ILE A 102 5.78 -4.75 5.19
N ASP A 103 4.62 -5.39 5.36
CA ASP A 103 4.36 -6.74 4.84
C ASP A 103 3.95 -6.72 3.37
N VAL A 104 3.13 -5.73 2.99
CA VAL A 104 2.60 -5.56 1.63
C VAL A 104 2.95 -4.19 1.09
N LEU A 105 3.69 -4.12 -0.02
CA LEU A 105 4.11 -2.87 -0.63
C LEU A 105 3.38 -2.62 -1.95
N LEU A 106 2.63 -1.51 -2.01
CA LEU A 106 2.00 -0.98 -3.21
C LEU A 106 2.86 0.16 -3.77
N ILE A 107 3.46 -0.04 -4.95
CA ILE A 107 4.50 0.86 -5.50
C ILE A 107 4.49 0.87 -7.05
N PRO A 108 4.79 2.01 -7.73
CA PRO A 108 4.86 2.04 -9.21
C PRO A 108 6.08 1.29 -9.75
N GLY A 109 6.06 1.01 -11.06
CA GLY A 109 7.05 0.18 -11.77
C GLY A 109 8.53 0.58 -11.61
N ASN A 110 9.41 -0.41 -11.83
CA ASN A 110 10.87 -0.33 -11.76
C ASN A 110 11.42 0.20 -10.41
N ARG A 111 11.25 -0.59 -9.35
CA ARG A 111 11.63 -0.23 -7.98
C ARG A 111 12.30 -1.36 -7.19
N SER A 112 12.98 -2.29 -7.87
CA SER A 112 13.64 -3.45 -7.24
C SER A 112 14.58 -3.04 -6.09
N ALA A 113 15.41 -2.02 -6.27
CA ALA A 113 16.32 -1.55 -5.21
C ALA A 113 15.61 -1.03 -3.94
N LEU A 114 14.40 -0.49 -4.05
CA LEU A 114 13.59 -0.09 -2.89
C LEU A 114 12.90 -1.30 -2.26
N ILE A 115 12.39 -2.21 -3.09
CA ILE A 115 11.77 -3.46 -2.65
C ILE A 115 12.79 -4.28 -1.86
N ASP A 116 14.02 -4.44 -2.36
CA ASP A 116 15.09 -5.17 -1.67
C ASP A 116 15.46 -4.57 -0.31
N LYS A 117 15.37 -3.24 -0.18
CA LYS A 117 15.68 -2.52 1.06
C LYS A 117 14.55 -2.58 2.09
N LEU A 118 13.31 -2.51 1.64
CA LEU A 118 12.13 -2.58 2.50
C LEU A 118 11.76 -4.02 2.84
N ALA A 119 12.23 -4.98 2.06
CA ALA A 119 12.01 -6.41 2.21
C ALA A 119 10.54 -6.82 2.50
N PRO A 120 9.55 -6.31 1.74
CA PRO A 120 8.17 -6.72 1.94
C PRO A 120 7.97 -8.18 1.52
N GLY A 121 7.04 -8.88 2.17
CA GLY A 121 6.66 -10.24 1.75
C GLY A 121 5.87 -10.24 0.44
N ILE A 122 5.07 -9.19 0.19
CA ILE A 122 4.22 -9.07 -1.00
C ILE A 122 4.42 -7.72 -1.67
N VAL A 123 4.56 -7.71 -3.00
CA VAL A 123 4.55 -6.48 -3.81
C VAL A 123 3.34 -6.48 -4.74
N ILE A 124 2.63 -5.35 -4.77
CA ILE A 124 1.51 -5.08 -5.68
C ILE A 124 1.87 -3.85 -6.52
N PRO A 125 2.14 -4.00 -7.83
CA PRO A 125 2.47 -2.87 -8.68
C PRO A 125 1.27 -1.93 -8.85
N LEU A 126 1.51 -0.62 -8.77
CA LEU A 126 0.49 0.38 -9.13
C LEU A 126 0.31 0.52 -10.65
N SER A 127 1.39 0.29 -11.39
CA SER A 127 1.47 0.36 -12.84
C SER A 127 2.54 -0.59 -13.36
N ASP A 128 2.53 -0.85 -14.68
CA ASP A 128 3.62 -1.50 -15.40
C ASP A 128 4.06 -2.85 -14.81
N ASN A 129 3.09 -3.74 -14.55
CA ASN A 129 3.32 -5.08 -14.00
C ASN A 129 4.43 -5.86 -14.73
N GLU A 130 4.52 -5.75 -16.07
CA GLU A 130 5.58 -6.38 -16.86
C GLU A 130 6.98 -5.85 -16.53
N VAL A 131 7.09 -4.54 -16.31
CA VAL A 131 8.36 -3.91 -15.94
C VAL A 131 8.74 -4.32 -14.52
N MET A 132 7.77 -4.38 -13.60
CA MET A 132 8.04 -4.85 -12.24
C MET A 132 8.52 -6.30 -12.23
N ALA A 133 7.79 -7.21 -12.89
CA ALA A 133 8.16 -8.62 -12.97
C ALA A 133 9.58 -8.81 -13.53
N LYS A 134 9.91 -8.14 -14.63
CA LYS A 134 11.27 -8.13 -15.20
C LYS A 134 12.32 -7.60 -14.22
N SER A 135 12.02 -6.51 -13.50
CA SER A 135 12.95 -5.91 -12.55
C SER A 135 13.24 -6.80 -11.32
N LEU A 136 12.27 -7.64 -10.95
CA LEU A 136 12.39 -8.61 -9.86
C LEU A 136 12.88 -9.99 -10.34
N GLY A 137 13.13 -10.17 -11.63
CA GLY A 137 13.50 -11.47 -12.20
C GLY A 137 12.41 -12.53 -12.07
N SER A 138 11.15 -12.11 -11.95
CA SER A 138 9.98 -12.97 -11.78
C SER A 138 9.15 -13.08 -13.05
N GLU A 139 8.33 -14.13 -13.15
CA GLU A 139 7.33 -14.24 -14.20
C GLU A 139 6.20 -13.22 -13.99
N LEU A 140 5.53 -12.82 -15.07
CA LEU A 140 4.36 -11.96 -14.96
C LEU A 140 3.23 -12.73 -14.28
N PRO A 141 2.72 -12.29 -13.10
CA PRO A 141 1.68 -13.02 -12.41
C PRO A 141 0.33 -12.86 -13.11
N GLU A 142 -0.50 -13.90 -12.99
CA GLU A 142 -1.89 -13.85 -13.43
C GLU A 142 -2.65 -12.74 -12.71
N VAL A 143 -3.58 -12.10 -13.44
CA VAL A 143 -4.42 -11.03 -12.89
C VAL A 143 -5.41 -11.64 -11.89
N LYS A 144 -5.33 -11.20 -10.63
CA LYS A 144 -6.29 -11.52 -9.56
C LYS A 144 -7.26 -10.35 -9.36
N ALA A 145 -8.52 -10.63 -9.05
CA ALA A 145 -9.51 -9.57 -8.78
C ALA A 145 -9.30 -8.89 -7.41
N SER A 146 -8.72 -9.63 -6.45
CA SER A 146 -8.44 -9.16 -5.10
C SER A 146 -7.39 -10.03 -4.43
N LEU A 147 -6.71 -9.48 -3.44
CA LEU A 147 -5.90 -10.21 -2.48
C LEU A 147 -6.61 -10.18 -1.11
N THR A 148 -6.79 -11.34 -0.49
CA THR A 148 -7.33 -11.43 0.88
C THR A 148 -6.27 -12.04 1.78
N LEU A 149 -5.97 -11.35 2.87
CA LEU A 149 -4.98 -11.73 3.88
C LEU A 149 -5.67 -11.81 5.24
N ASN A 150 -5.50 -12.91 5.95
CA ASN A 150 -5.97 -13.08 7.32
C ASN A 150 -4.77 -13.04 8.27
N SER A 151 -4.96 -12.62 9.53
CA SER A 151 -3.88 -12.58 10.53
C SER A 151 -3.27 -13.96 10.82
N ALA A 152 -4.01 -15.04 10.54
CA ALA A 152 -3.52 -16.41 10.66
C ALA A 152 -2.74 -16.89 9.43
N ASP A 153 -2.78 -16.15 8.32
CA ASP A 153 -2.05 -16.53 7.11
C ASP A 153 -0.57 -16.21 7.34
N GLN A 154 0.28 -17.23 7.19
CA GLN A 154 1.71 -17.02 7.20
C GLN A 154 2.06 -16.22 5.94
N LEU A 155 2.69 -15.06 6.11
CA LEU A 155 3.22 -14.29 5.00
C LEU A 155 4.23 -15.14 4.21
N PRO A 156 4.34 -14.94 2.88
CA PRO A 156 5.30 -15.66 2.06
C PRO A 156 6.73 -15.58 2.64
N GLU A 157 7.44 -16.71 2.65
CA GLU A 157 8.87 -16.75 3.04
C GLU A 157 9.77 -16.09 1.99
N GLU A 158 9.30 -16.03 0.74
CA GLU A 158 9.94 -15.37 -0.38
C GLU A 158 9.02 -14.25 -0.92
N LEU A 159 9.62 -13.22 -1.51
CA LEU A 159 8.91 -12.10 -2.11
C LEU A 159 7.89 -12.59 -3.17
N GLU A 160 6.60 -12.33 -2.96
CA GLU A 160 5.54 -12.62 -3.94
C GLU A 160 5.11 -11.36 -4.69
N LEU A 161 5.08 -11.43 -6.02
CA LEU A 161 4.52 -10.39 -6.88
C LEU A 161 3.05 -10.70 -7.18
N ILE A 162 2.14 -9.78 -6.85
CA ILE A 162 0.70 -9.91 -7.07
C ILE A 162 0.22 -8.87 -8.07
N ASN A 163 -0.44 -9.34 -9.14
CA ASN A 163 -1.07 -8.49 -10.15
C ASN A 163 -2.57 -8.34 -9.88
N LEU A 164 -3.02 -7.16 -9.44
CA LEU A 164 -4.45 -6.87 -9.21
C LEU A 164 -5.17 -6.19 -10.38
N GLY A 165 -4.54 -6.13 -11.55
CA GLY A 165 -5.17 -5.71 -12.82
C GLY A 165 -4.95 -4.26 -13.18
#